data_AF-A0A2N6BBW6-F1
#
_entry.id   AF-A0A2N6BBW6-F1
#
_cell.length_a   1.000
_cell.length_b   1.000
_cell.length_c   1.000
_cell.angle_alpha   90.00
_cell.angle_beta   90.00
_cell.angle_gamma   90.00
#
_symmetry.space_group_name_H-M   'P 1'
#
loop_
_entity.id
_entity.type
_entity.pdbx_description
1 polymer ?
#
loop_
_entity_poly.entity_id
_entity_poly.type
_entity_poly.pdbx_seq_one_letter_code
_entity_poly.pdbx_strand_id
1 'polypeptide(L)'
;MKPGRLFLFTILALLLFIATEPAKANEDWLERLPESETLTPQFFRDVLAGEIFLVKTVRDNAITLSFDGGERGGLAILYPVLGTTPIGEKVILQSGKSETLLFSIMEADGIAVRIFTGAGELSAKLIPMEEQVVKEGEEKSFSIPSFKEITGRFVNLSDFRSMARYEFFLADESISKSSMRSRTFSLDFRGSGKEKAWKSAADTLKVQVIKGEVLVKVGYIPPSQ
;
A
#
# COMPACT_ATOMS: atom_id res chain seq x y z
N MET A 1 25.34 -48.59 -9.74
CA MET A 1 24.46 -47.69 -8.97
C MET A 1 23.10 -47.64 -9.64
N LYS A 2 22.00 -47.91 -8.91
CA LYS A 2 20.65 -48.05 -9.49
C LYS A 2 20.08 -46.67 -9.91
N PRO A 3 19.53 -46.51 -11.12
CA PRO A 3 19.08 -45.21 -11.67
C PRO A 3 17.80 -44.65 -11.02
N GLY A 4 17.11 -45.43 -10.19
CA GLY A 4 15.87 -44.99 -9.54
C GLY A 4 16.01 -43.99 -8.39
N ARG A 5 17.24 -43.72 -7.89
CA ARG A 5 17.45 -42.77 -6.77
C ARG A 5 17.59 -41.32 -7.21
N LEU A 6 17.94 -41.05 -8.47
CA LEU A 6 18.10 -39.67 -8.95
C LEU A 6 16.76 -39.00 -9.26
N PHE A 7 15.76 -39.79 -9.68
CA PHE A 7 14.44 -39.28 -10.07
C PHE A 7 13.56 -38.88 -8.88
N LEU A 8 13.77 -39.48 -7.70
CA LEU A 8 13.01 -39.13 -6.49
C LEU A 8 13.46 -37.78 -5.89
N PHE A 9 14.74 -37.42 -6.04
CA PHE A 9 15.28 -36.18 -5.49
C PHE A 9 14.87 -34.94 -6.29
N THR A 10 14.69 -35.06 -7.61
CA THR A 10 14.21 -33.95 -8.45
C THR A 10 12.73 -33.65 -8.24
N ILE A 11 11.89 -34.65 -7.94
CA ILE A 11 10.46 -34.42 -7.65
C ILE A 11 10.28 -33.78 -6.27
N LEU A 12 11.09 -34.16 -5.27
CA LEU A 12 11.04 -33.57 -3.93
C LEU A 12 11.54 -32.11 -3.91
N ALA A 13 12.57 -31.79 -4.71
CA ALA A 13 13.07 -30.42 -4.86
C ALA A 13 12.08 -29.52 -5.64
N LEU A 14 11.32 -30.08 -6.59
CA LEU A 14 10.29 -29.34 -7.32
C LEU A 14 9.04 -29.08 -6.46
N LEU A 15 8.69 -29.99 -5.55
CA LEU A 15 7.57 -29.79 -4.59
C LEU A 15 7.92 -28.78 -3.48
N LEU A 16 9.20 -28.66 -3.10
CA LEU A 16 9.66 -27.64 -2.16
C LEU A 16 9.67 -26.21 -2.74
N PHE A 17 9.67 -26.06 -4.07
CA PHE A 17 9.56 -24.76 -4.73
C PHE A 17 8.11 -24.30 -5.00
N ILE A 18 7.12 -25.18 -4.81
CA ILE A 18 5.70 -24.87 -5.07
C ILE A 18 4.95 -24.44 -3.80
N ALA A 19 5.53 -24.58 -2.60
CA ALA A 19 4.82 -24.34 -1.35
C ALA A 19 5.63 -23.51 -0.35
N THR A 20 5.98 -22.28 -0.74
CA THR A 20 6.19 -21.20 0.23
C THR A 20 5.63 -19.91 -0.34
N GLU A 21 4.33 -19.87 -0.57
CA GLU A 21 3.64 -18.62 -0.26
C GLU A 21 3.90 -18.38 1.24
N PRO A 22 4.35 -17.19 1.67
CA PRO A 22 4.40 -16.90 3.08
C PRO A 22 3.00 -17.14 3.62
N ALA A 23 2.88 -18.06 4.59
CA ALA A 23 1.63 -18.27 5.31
C ALA A 23 1.23 -16.93 5.92
N LYS A 24 0.42 -16.15 5.20
CA LYS A 24 -0.26 -14.99 5.75
C LYS A 24 -1.13 -15.58 6.85
N ALA A 25 -0.95 -15.08 8.08
CA ALA A 25 -1.74 -15.51 9.21
C ALA A 25 -3.20 -15.52 8.78
N ASN A 26 -3.83 -16.70 8.74
CA ASN A 26 -5.24 -16.78 8.40
C ASN A 26 -5.98 -16.22 9.61
N GLU A 27 -6.35 -14.95 9.50
CA GLU A 27 -7.02 -14.22 10.56
C GLU A 27 -8.52 -14.46 10.36
N ASP A 28 -9.07 -15.48 11.04
CA ASP A 28 -10.44 -15.99 10.85
C ASP A 28 -11.52 -14.90 10.84
N TRP A 29 -11.27 -13.77 11.50
CA TRP A 29 -12.21 -12.65 11.53
C TRP A 29 -12.38 -11.94 10.18
N LEU A 30 -11.43 -12.08 9.25
CA LEU A 30 -11.52 -11.53 7.90
C LEU A 30 -12.62 -12.22 7.08
N GLU A 31 -12.95 -13.48 7.39
CA GLU A 31 -14.05 -14.20 6.75
C GLU A 31 -15.42 -13.57 7.05
N ARG A 32 -15.50 -12.73 8.10
CA ARG A 32 -16.72 -11.99 8.47
C ARG A 32 -16.87 -10.68 7.71
N LEU A 33 -15.87 -10.25 6.92
CA LEU A 33 -15.92 -9.00 6.17
C LEU A 33 -17.08 -8.91 5.17
N PRO A 34 -17.44 -9.95 4.39
CA PRO A 34 -18.53 -9.87 3.43
C PRO A 34 -19.91 -9.54 4.06
N GLU A 35 -20.09 -9.89 5.34
CA GLU A 35 -21.29 -9.60 6.12
C GLU A 35 -21.17 -8.31 6.96
N SER A 36 -19.98 -7.74 7.02
CA SER A 36 -19.68 -6.56 7.81
C SER A 36 -20.11 -5.26 7.10
N GLU A 37 -20.27 -4.20 7.88
CA GLU A 37 -20.55 -2.89 7.33
C GLU A 37 -19.38 -2.40 6.47
N THR A 38 -19.69 -1.70 5.38
CA THR A 38 -18.68 -1.02 4.56
C THR A 38 -18.84 0.49 4.68
N LEU A 39 -17.83 1.14 5.24
CA LEU A 39 -17.77 2.59 5.43
C LEU A 39 -17.03 3.25 4.27
N THR A 40 -17.55 4.39 3.82
CA THR A 40 -16.90 5.22 2.81
C THR A 40 -16.31 6.45 3.50
N PRO A 41 -14.99 6.71 3.40
CA PRO A 41 -14.41 7.96 3.89
C PRO A 41 -15.03 9.18 3.18
N GLN A 42 -15.18 10.34 3.84
CA GLN A 42 -14.77 10.66 5.21
C GLN A 42 -15.88 10.33 6.22
N PHE A 43 -15.51 9.87 7.41
CA PHE A 43 -16.47 9.57 8.48
C PHE A 43 -15.87 9.78 9.87
N PHE A 44 -16.78 9.88 10.84
CA PHE A 44 -16.54 9.74 12.28
C PHE A 44 -17.58 8.76 12.80
N ARG A 45 -17.15 7.80 13.62
CA ARG A 45 -18.01 6.71 14.08
C ARG A 45 -17.55 6.22 15.45
N ASP A 46 -18.51 6.09 16.35
CA ASP A 46 -18.32 5.34 17.60
C ASP A 46 -18.21 3.85 17.32
N VAL A 47 -17.19 3.22 17.90
CA VAL A 47 -16.89 1.80 17.73
C VAL A 47 -16.59 1.14 19.06
N LEU A 48 -16.96 -0.14 19.16
CA LEU A 48 -16.72 -0.99 20.31
C LEU A 48 -15.75 -2.13 19.98
N ALA A 49 -15.08 -2.64 21.02
CA ALA A 49 -14.22 -3.82 20.89
C ALA A 49 -14.97 -5.00 20.27
N GLY A 50 -14.33 -5.65 19.31
CA GLY A 50 -14.89 -6.79 18.56
C GLY A 50 -15.61 -6.39 17.27
N GLU A 51 -15.87 -5.10 17.04
CA GLU A 51 -16.42 -4.64 15.76
C GLU A 51 -15.43 -4.86 14.61
N ILE A 52 -16.00 -5.25 13.47
CA ILE A 52 -15.30 -5.51 12.21
C ILE A 52 -16.08 -4.77 11.12
N PHE A 53 -15.37 -4.07 10.25
CA PHE A 53 -15.93 -3.40 9.09
C PHE A 53 -14.85 -3.15 8.03
N LEU A 54 -15.29 -2.82 6.82
CA LEU A 54 -14.44 -2.47 5.71
C LEU A 54 -14.47 -0.95 5.48
N VAL A 55 -13.31 -0.32 5.39
CA VAL A 55 -13.19 1.07 4.94
C VAL A 55 -12.79 1.07 3.46
N LYS A 56 -13.67 1.55 2.58
CA LYS A 56 -13.39 1.58 1.13
C LYS A 56 -12.20 2.47 0.79
N THR A 57 -11.32 1.96 -0.06
CA THR A 57 -10.30 2.78 -0.75
C THR A 57 -10.96 3.76 -1.71
N VAL A 58 -10.36 4.93 -1.88
CA VAL A 58 -10.85 5.99 -2.78
C VAL A 58 -9.73 6.36 -3.75
N ARG A 59 -10.06 6.45 -5.04
CA ARG A 59 -9.11 6.88 -6.08
C ARG A 59 -8.56 8.27 -5.76
N ASP A 60 -7.30 8.51 -6.14
CA ASP A 60 -6.62 9.81 -6.01
C ASP A 60 -6.50 10.32 -4.56
N ASN A 61 -6.65 9.42 -3.57
CA ASN A 61 -6.56 9.77 -2.16
C ASN A 61 -5.89 8.66 -1.35
N ALA A 62 -5.07 9.03 -0.37
CA ALA A 62 -4.74 8.17 0.76
C ALA A 62 -5.79 8.32 1.86
N ILE A 63 -5.85 7.33 2.76
CA ILE A 63 -6.78 7.32 3.89
C ILE A 63 -5.97 7.42 5.17
N THR A 64 -6.23 8.46 5.96
CA THR A 64 -5.72 8.56 7.33
C THR A 64 -6.80 8.10 8.29
N LEU A 65 -6.50 7.06 9.06
CA LEU A 65 -7.35 6.54 10.12
C LEU A 65 -6.81 6.98 11.47
N SER A 66 -7.71 7.45 12.34
CA SER A 66 -7.39 7.84 13.72
C SER A 66 -8.40 7.19 14.65
N PHE A 67 -7.92 6.60 15.74
CA PHE A 67 -8.76 5.98 16.78
C PHE A 67 -8.42 6.64 18.11
N ASP A 68 -9.42 7.12 18.86
CA ASP A 68 -9.17 7.70 20.18
C ASP A 68 -9.14 6.64 21.30
N GLY A 69 -9.78 5.49 21.12
CA GLY A 69 -9.88 4.41 22.11
C GLY A 69 -10.58 4.77 23.43
N GLY A 70 -11.19 5.95 23.55
CA GLY A 70 -11.79 6.45 24.79
C GLY A 70 -10.82 6.55 25.97
N GLU A 71 -11.36 6.65 27.19
CA GLU A 71 -10.57 6.92 28.42
C GLU A 71 -9.49 5.86 28.73
N ARG A 72 -9.73 4.61 28.34
CA ARG A 72 -8.82 3.48 28.62
C ARG A 72 -7.83 3.22 27.49
N GLY A 73 -7.92 3.99 26.40
CA GLY A 73 -7.22 3.71 25.16
C GLY A 73 -7.70 2.42 24.49
N GLY A 74 -7.07 2.10 23.38
CA GLY A 74 -7.48 0.98 22.54
C GLY A 74 -6.54 0.72 21.39
N LEU A 75 -6.77 -0.40 20.72
CA LEU A 75 -6.02 -0.84 19.54
C LEU A 75 -7.00 -1.27 18.46
N ALA A 76 -6.76 -0.82 17.23
CA ALA A 76 -7.40 -1.36 16.04
C ALA A 76 -6.36 -2.07 15.17
N ILE A 77 -6.76 -3.21 14.60
CA ILE A 77 -5.97 -3.97 13.63
C ILE A 77 -6.49 -3.60 12.25
N LEU A 78 -5.57 -3.21 11.37
CA LEU A 78 -5.87 -2.81 10.00
C LEU A 78 -5.17 -3.78 9.03
N TYR A 79 -5.91 -4.26 8.04
CA TYR A 79 -5.36 -4.98 6.90
C TYR A 79 -5.86 -4.37 5.59
N PRO A 80 -4.98 -4.04 4.63
CA PRO A 80 -5.42 -3.85 3.26
C PRO A 80 -5.87 -5.20 2.69
N VAL A 81 -7.06 -5.26 2.09
CA VAL A 81 -7.66 -6.52 1.64
C VAL A 81 -8.15 -6.46 0.19
N LEU A 82 -8.09 -7.60 -0.48
CA LEU A 82 -8.81 -7.89 -1.72
C LEU A 82 -9.77 -9.05 -1.42
N GLY A 83 -11.07 -8.77 -1.40
CA GLY A 83 -12.08 -9.63 -0.78
C GLY A 83 -11.79 -9.81 0.71
N THR A 84 -11.48 -11.04 1.09
CA THR A 84 -11.10 -11.42 2.47
C THR A 84 -9.59 -11.62 2.62
N THR A 85 -8.82 -11.51 1.55
CA THR A 85 -7.38 -11.83 1.53
C THR A 85 -6.56 -10.60 1.88
N PRO A 86 -5.73 -10.61 2.94
CA PRO A 86 -4.77 -9.54 3.20
C PRO A 86 -3.76 -9.46 2.06
N ILE A 87 -3.51 -8.26 1.53
CA ILE A 87 -2.54 -8.07 0.45
C ILE A 87 -1.24 -7.40 0.91
N GLY A 88 -1.23 -6.82 2.12
CA GLY A 88 -0.08 -6.13 2.71
C GLY A 88 0.13 -6.50 4.18
N GLU A 89 1.05 -5.80 4.82
CA GLU A 89 1.37 -6.00 6.24
C GLU A 89 0.24 -5.50 7.15
N LYS A 90 0.13 -6.14 8.32
CA LYS A 90 -0.76 -5.70 9.40
C LYS A 90 -0.29 -4.35 9.93
N VAL A 91 -1.21 -3.40 10.06
CA VAL A 91 -0.97 -2.15 10.79
C VAL A 91 -1.75 -2.18 12.10
N ILE A 92 -1.09 -1.78 13.19
CA ILE A 92 -1.72 -1.66 14.52
C ILE A 92 -1.92 -0.18 14.81
N LEU A 93 -3.16 0.28 14.71
CA LEU A 93 -3.55 1.65 15.03
C LEU A 93 -3.74 1.77 16.54
N GLN A 94 -2.87 2.55 17.16
CA GLN A 94 -2.93 2.84 18.60
C GLN A 94 -3.84 4.04 18.87
N SER A 95 -4.54 4.01 20.00
CA SER A 95 -5.28 5.16 20.53
C SER A 95 -4.42 6.43 20.54
N GLY A 96 -5.02 7.53 20.06
CA GLY A 96 -4.39 8.84 19.97
C GLY A 96 -3.34 8.97 18.85
N LYS A 97 -3.14 7.93 18.04
CA LYS A 97 -2.29 7.98 16.85
C LYS A 97 -3.13 7.91 15.57
N SER A 98 -2.52 8.39 14.50
CA SER A 98 -3.09 8.33 13.16
C SER A 98 -2.17 7.54 12.25
N GLU A 99 -2.74 6.69 11.42
CA GLU A 99 -2.02 5.91 10.41
C GLU A 99 -2.54 6.27 9.02
N THR A 100 -1.63 6.54 8.09
CA THR A 100 -1.99 6.87 6.71
C THR A 100 -1.69 5.70 5.79
N LEU A 101 -2.72 5.20 5.13
CA LEU A 101 -2.69 4.05 4.24
C LEU A 101 -2.79 4.51 2.80
N LEU A 102 -1.84 4.06 1.98
CA LEU A 102 -1.62 4.57 0.61
C LEU A 102 -2.25 3.70 -0.48
N PHE A 103 -3.03 2.69 -0.11
CA PHE A 103 -3.58 1.71 -1.05
C PHE A 103 -4.53 2.36 -2.07
N SER A 104 -4.57 1.76 -3.26
CA SER A 104 -5.47 2.15 -4.36
C SER A 104 -6.61 1.16 -4.49
N ILE A 105 -7.72 1.61 -5.09
CA ILE A 105 -8.82 0.75 -5.56
C ILE A 105 -8.38 -0.32 -6.57
N MET A 106 -7.25 -0.12 -7.25
CA MET A 106 -6.68 -1.09 -8.19
C MET A 106 -5.84 -2.17 -7.50
N GLU A 107 -5.55 -1.97 -6.22
CA GLU A 107 -4.72 -2.85 -5.40
C GLU A 107 -5.56 -3.59 -4.35
N ALA A 108 -6.44 -2.85 -3.65
CA ALA A 108 -7.29 -3.33 -2.56
C ALA A 108 -8.74 -2.91 -2.78
N ASP A 109 -9.69 -3.69 -2.27
CA ASP A 109 -11.09 -3.28 -2.16
C ASP A 109 -11.29 -2.27 -1.02
N GLY A 110 -10.44 -2.37 0.00
CA GLY A 110 -10.49 -1.51 1.18
C GLY A 110 -9.51 -1.90 2.26
N ILE A 111 -9.67 -1.25 3.40
CA ILE A 111 -8.95 -1.53 4.64
C ILE A 111 -9.92 -2.21 5.60
N ALA A 112 -9.70 -3.50 5.85
CA ALA A 112 -10.39 -4.24 6.90
C ALA A 112 -9.94 -3.71 8.25
N VAL A 113 -10.89 -3.34 9.09
CA VAL A 113 -10.66 -2.80 10.44
C VAL A 113 -11.29 -3.75 11.44
N ARG A 114 -10.53 -4.14 12.45
CA ARG A 114 -11.04 -4.81 13.64
C ARG A 114 -10.65 -4.03 14.88
N ILE A 115 -11.63 -3.60 15.67
CA ILE A 115 -11.35 -3.01 16.98
C ILE A 115 -10.97 -4.15 17.92
N PHE A 116 -9.70 -4.19 18.31
CA PHE A 116 -9.17 -5.25 19.15
C PHE A 116 -9.46 -4.99 20.63
N THR A 117 -9.23 -3.75 21.08
CA THR A 117 -9.52 -3.29 22.44
C THR A 117 -9.96 -1.82 22.44
N GLY A 118 -10.65 -1.42 23.50
CA GLY A 118 -11.15 -0.05 23.69
C GLY A 118 -12.55 0.16 23.15
N ALA A 119 -13.09 1.35 23.42
CA ALA A 119 -14.37 1.82 22.93
C ALA A 119 -14.25 3.34 22.80
N GLY A 120 -14.58 3.87 21.63
CA GLY A 120 -14.36 5.29 21.34
C GLY A 120 -14.62 5.61 19.88
N GLU A 121 -14.11 6.74 19.41
CA GLU A 121 -14.34 7.23 18.07
C GLU A 121 -13.23 6.80 17.11
N LEU A 122 -13.62 6.20 15.98
CA LEU A 122 -12.77 6.02 14.81
C LEU A 122 -13.17 7.03 13.75
N SER A 123 -12.17 7.69 13.15
CA SER A 123 -12.37 8.59 12.02
C SER A 123 -11.48 8.22 10.83
N ALA A 124 -11.98 8.51 9.63
CA ALA A 124 -11.24 8.39 8.39
C ALA A 124 -11.26 9.72 7.63
N LYS A 125 -10.07 10.22 7.28
CA LYS A 125 -9.89 11.42 6.47
C LYS A 125 -9.20 11.06 5.16
N LEU A 126 -9.54 11.79 4.10
CA LEU A 126 -8.91 11.65 2.80
C LEU A 126 -7.79 12.68 2.64
N ILE A 127 -6.62 12.21 2.23
CA ILE A 127 -5.49 13.05 1.83
C ILE A 127 -5.35 12.94 0.31
N PRO A 128 -5.43 14.06 -0.43
CA PRO A 128 -5.23 14.04 -1.88
C PRO A 128 -3.86 13.46 -2.25
N MET A 129 -3.87 12.42 -3.09
CA MET A 129 -2.67 11.80 -3.65
C MET A 129 -2.98 11.31 -5.06
N GLU A 130 -2.50 12.07 -6.04
CA GLU A 130 -2.73 11.81 -7.46
C GLU A 130 -2.31 10.39 -7.84
N GLU A 131 -3.17 9.69 -8.59
CA GLU A 131 -2.97 8.31 -8.98
C GLU A 131 -3.06 8.12 -10.50
N GLN A 132 -1.99 7.59 -11.10
CA GLN A 132 -1.94 7.32 -12.53
C GLN A 132 -1.33 5.94 -12.82
N VAL A 133 -1.85 5.28 -13.83
CA VAL A 133 -1.23 4.10 -14.43
C VAL A 133 -0.25 4.55 -15.50
N VAL A 134 0.98 4.05 -15.43
CA VAL A 134 2.06 4.35 -16.37
C VAL A 134 2.48 3.05 -17.07
N LYS A 135 2.44 3.04 -18.40
CA LYS A 135 2.77 1.86 -19.21
C LYS A 135 4.20 1.91 -19.74
N GLU A 136 4.68 0.78 -20.23
CA GLU A 136 6.00 0.67 -20.85
C GLU A 136 6.23 1.73 -21.93
N GLY A 137 7.35 2.45 -21.79
CA GLY A 137 7.73 3.56 -22.67
C GLY A 137 7.09 4.90 -22.32
N GLU A 138 6.07 4.93 -21.45
CA GLU A 138 5.41 6.16 -21.04
C GLU A 138 6.16 6.87 -19.90
N GLU A 139 6.00 8.20 -19.89
CA GLU A 139 6.37 9.08 -18.79
C GLU A 139 5.14 9.87 -18.35
N LYS A 140 4.91 9.94 -17.04
CA LYS A 140 3.87 10.78 -16.43
C LYS A 140 4.48 11.76 -15.46
N SER A 141 3.90 12.95 -15.40
CA SER A 141 4.26 14.02 -14.48
C SER A 141 3.25 14.11 -13.36
N PHE A 142 3.73 14.34 -12.14
CA PHE A 142 2.95 14.54 -10.93
C PHE A 142 3.35 15.89 -10.32
N SER A 143 2.37 16.75 -10.06
CA SER A 143 2.61 18.02 -9.37
C SER A 143 2.83 17.75 -7.89
N ILE A 144 3.91 18.31 -7.34
CA ILE A 144 4.30 18.09 -5.95
C ILE A 144 4.61 19.41 -5.23
N PRO A 145 4.29 19.54 -3.94
CA PRO A 145 4.59 20.77 -3.21
C PRO A 145 6.10 20.87 -2.94
N SER A 146 6.71 21.96 -3.40
CA SER A 146 8.14 22.21 -3.20
C SER A 146 8.51 22.34 -1.72
N PHE A 147 9.70 21.86 -1.38
CA PHE A 147 10.28 21.87 -0.04
C PHE A 147 9.50 21.08 1.02
N LYS A 148 8.51 20.28 0.61
CA LYS A 148 7.81 19.32 1.46
C LYS A 148 8.39 17.92 1.28
N GLU A 149 8.17 17.08 2.28
CA GLU A 149 8.42 15.64 2.14
C GLU A 149 7.22 15.01 1.45
N ILE A 150 7.45 14.42 0.28
CA ILE A 150 6.41 13.77 -0.51
C ILE A 150 6.58 12.27 -0.45
N THR A 151 5.47 11.54 -0.58
CA THR A 151 5.44 10.09 -0.55
C THR A 151 4.88 9.56 -1.86
N GLY A 152 5.53 8.53 -2.39
CA GLY A 152 5.11 7.79 -3.56
C GLY A 152 4.85 6.33 -3.21
N ARG A 153 3.72 5.79 -3.65
CA ARG A 153 3.44 4.34 -3.70
C ARG A 153 3.45 3.88 -5.15
N PHE A 154 4.19 2.81 -5.41
CA PHE A 154 4.30 2.19 -6.73
C PHE A 154 3.85 0.74 -6.64
N VAL A 155 2.95 0.32 -7.53
CA VAL A 155 2.41 -1.05 -7.54
C VAL A 155 2.55 -1.63 -8.94
N ASN A 156 3.07 -2.85 -9.01
CA ASN A 156 3.16 -3.57 -10.28
C ASN A 156 1.78 -4.07 -10.71
N LEU A 157 1.35 -3.72 -11.92
CA LEU A 157 0.12 -4.23 -12.51
C LEU A 157 0.38 -5.37 -13.51
N SER A 158 1.63 -5.59 -13.89
CA SER A 158 2.04 -6.67 -14.79
C SER A 158 2.27 -7.99 -14.04
N ASP A 159 2.00 -9.11 -14.72
CA ASP A 159 2.26 -10.47 -14.22
C ASP A 159 3.77 -10.83 -14.18
N PHE A 160 4.62 -9.92 -14.63
CA PHE A 160 6.08 -10.04 -14.63
C PHE A 160 6.72 -8.80 -14.01
N ARG A 161 8.05 -8.84 -13.81
CA ARG A 161 8.80 -7.73 -13.22
C ARG A 161 8.67 -6.43 -14.01
N SER A 162 8.13 -5.41 -13.37
CA SER A 162 8.11 -4.03 -13.87
C SER A 162 9.32 -3.25 -13.40
N MET A 163 9.75 -2.27 -14.19
CA MET A 163 10.88 -1.40 -13.88
C MET A 163 10.53 0.05 -14.23
N ALA A 164 10.71 0.94 -13.27
CA ALA A 164 10.42 2.34 -13.44
C ALA A 164 11.52 3.21 -12.86
N ARG A 165 11.68 4.39 -13.46
CA ARG A 165 12.61 5.43 -13.07
C ARG A 165 11.82 6.66 -12.67
N TYR A 166 12.32 7.39 -11.68
CA TYR A 166 11.74 8.68 -11.30
C TYR A 166 12.78 9.81 -11.32
N GLU A 167 12.32 11.02 -11.64
CA GLU A 167 13.13 12.22 -11.72
C GLU A 167 12.40 13.42 -11.11
N PHE A 168 13.15 14.30 -10.45
CA PHE A 168 12.66 15.54 -9.85
C PHE A 168 13.01 16.75 -10.71
N PHE A 169 12.02 17.60 -10.95
CA PHE A 169 12.13 18.82 -11.75
C PHE A 169 11.71 20.06 -10.95
N LEU A 170 12.33 21.19 -11.26
CA LEU A 170 11.93 22.52 -10.81
C LEU A 170 11.87 23.41 -12.05
N ALA A 171 10.70 23.97 -12.36
CA ALA A 171 10.50 24.78 -13.57
C ALA A 171 11.07 24.10 -14.85
N ASP A 172 10.76 22.81 -15.04
CA ASP A 172 11.22 21.96 -16.15
C ASP A 172 12.72 21.61 -16.21
N GLU A 173 13.54 22.09 -15.26
CA GLU A 173 14.92 21.67 -15.12
C GLU A 173 15.06 20.49 -14.16
N SER A 174 15.76 19.43 -14.59
CA SER A 174 16.00 18.27 -13.73
C SER A 174 16.97 18.64 -12.61
N ILE A 175 16.52 18.54 -11.36
CA ILE A 175 17.33 18.79 -10.16
C ILE A 175 17.77 17.48 -9.47
N SER A 176 17.61 16.36 -10.18
CA SER A 176 17.93 15.02 -9.67
C SER A 176 19.44 14.81 -9.49
N LYS A 177 19.93 14.93 -8.25
CA LYS A 177 21.37 14.80 -7.95
C LYS A 177 21.89 13.36 -7.82
N SER A 178 20.99 12.38 -7.62
CA SER A 178 21.38 10.98 -7.42
C SER A 178 21.58 10.25 -8.75
N SER A 179 22.45 9.22 -8.74
CA SER A 179 22.69 8.41 -9.93
C SER A 179 21.40 7.75 -10.44
N MET A 180 21.34 7.49 -11.75
CA MET A 180 20.17 6.87 -12.38
C MET A 180 19.80 5.53 -11.74
N ARG A 181 20.79 4.73 -11.32
CA ARG A 181 20.58 3.45 -10.63
C ARG A 181 19.81 3.63 -9.32
N SER A 182 20.13 4.65 -8.53
CA SER A 182 19.45 4.93 -7.25
C SER A 182 18.02 5.48 -7.43
N ARG A 183 17.70 5.93 -8.64
CA ARG A 183 16.39 6.47 -9.05
C ARG A 183 15.54 5.48 -9.84
N THR A 184 16.04 4.26 -10.03
CA THR A 184 15.31 3.17 -10.68
C THR A 184 14.88 2.16 -9.62
N PHE A 185 13.66 1.66 -9.72
CA PHE A 185 13.16 0.58 -8.88
C PHE A 185 12.54 -0.51 -9.75
N SER A 186 12.54 -1.73 -9.21
CA SER A 186 11.90 -2.88 -9.82
C SER A 186 10.84 -3.42 -8.87
N LEU A 187 9.76 -3.92 -9.44
CA LEU A 187 8.65 -4.54 -8.74
C LEU A 187 8.45 -5.92 -9.35
N ASP A 188 8.64 -6.99 -8.58
CA ASP A 188 8.97 -8.32 -9.10
C ASP A 188 7.79 -9.09 -9.70
N PHE A 189 6.61 -8.97 -9.11
CA PHE A 189 5.39 -9.70 -9.48
C PHE A 189 4.16 -8.81 -9.35
N ARG A 190 3.03 -9.22 -9.90
CA ARG A 190 1.78 -8.45 -9.84
C ARG A 190 1.34 -8.18 -8.40
N GLY A 191 1.00 -6.93 -8.10
CA GLY A 191 0.64 -6.50 -6.75
C GLY A 191 1.85 -6.25 -5.84
N SER A 192 3.08 -6.55 -6.27
CA SER A 192 4.26 -6.11 -5.52
C SER A 192 4.32 -4.58 -5.48
N GLY A 193 4.42 -4.05 -4.26
CA GLY A 193 4.35 -2.63 -3.98
C GLY A 193 5.66 -2.10 -3.39
N LYS A 194 5.93 -0.81 -3.60
CA LYS A 194 7.02 -0.10 -2.95
C LYS A 194 6.58 1.29 -2.56
N GLU A 195 6.88 1.67 -1.32
CA GLU A 195 6.71 3.03 -0.82
C GLU A 195 8.06 3.74 -0.74
N LYS A 196 8.06 5.03 -1.02
CA LYS A 196 9.25 5.87 -0.89
C LYS A 196 8.88 7.29 -0.54
N ALA A 197 9.56 7.85 0.45
CA ALA A 197 9.46 9.27 0.81
C ALA A 197 10.70 10.03 0.29
N TRP A 198 10.48 11.28 -0.11
CA TRP A 198 11.55 12.18 -0.53
C TRP A 198 11.31 13.60 -0.04
N LYS A 199 12.36 14.22 0.48
CA LYS A 199 12.40 15.67 0.68
C LYS A 199 13.10 16.31 -0.51
N SER A 200 12.40 17.16 -1.26
CA SER A 200 12.91 17.77 -2.49
C SER A 200 12.48 19.23 -2.62
N ALA A 201 13.29 20.03 -3.33
CA ALA A 201 12.93 21.39 -3.74
C ALA A 201 12.10 21.42 -5.04
N ALA A 202 11.89 20.27 -5.67
CA ALA A 202 11.14 20.14 -6.92
C ALA A 202 9.67 20.56 -6.79
N ASP A 203 9.09 21.00 -7.90
CA ASP A 203 7.64 21.20 -8.07
C ASP A 203 6.98 20.03 -8.83
N THR A 204 7.80 19.18 -9.46
CA THR A 204 7.32 18.10 -10.32
C THR A 204 8.13 16.83 -10.11
N LEU A 205 7.42 15.70 -10.00
CA LEU A 205 7.99 14.35 -10.09
C LEU A 205 7.59 13.76 -11.44
N LYS A 206 8.55 13.32 -12.25
CA LYS A 206 8.29 12.53 -13.45
C LYS A 206 8.62 11.07 -13.20
N VAL A 207 7.75 10.17 -13.64
CA VAL A 207 7.93 8.72 -13.54
C VAL A 207 7.83 8.12 -14.92
N GLN A 208 8.88 7.41 -15.33
CA GLN A 208 8.95 6.71 -16.60
C GLN A 208 9.01 5.20 -16.35
N VAL A 209 8.14 4.45 -17.00
CA VAL A 209 8.17 2.98 -16.94
C VAL A 209 9.01 2.45 -18.10
N ILE A 210 10.10 1.79 -17.76
CA ILE A 210 11.04 1.21 -18.73
C ILE A 210 10.54 -0.15 -19.20
N LYS A 211 9.83 -0.88 -18.33
CA LYS A 211 9.28 -2.22 -18.61
C LYS A 211 8.03 -2.46 -17.80
N GLY A 212 7.00 -3.04 -18.42
CA GLY A 212 5.76 -3.45 -17.76
C GLY A 212 4.77 -2.30 -17.54
N GLU A 213 3.99 -2.39 -16.47
CA GLU A 213 2.91 -1.44 -16.14
C GLU A 213 2.89 -1.20 -14.63
N VAL A 214 2.91 0.08 -14.24
CA VAL A 214 3.02 0.49 -12.84
C VAL A 214 1.93 1.49 -12.49
N LEU A 215 1.18 1.21 -11.43
CA LEU A 215 0.36 2.20 -10.77
C LEU A 215 1.27 3.08 -9.91
N VAL A 216 1.16 4.40 -10.08
CA VAL A 216 1.93 5.39 -9.36
C VAL A 216 0.97 6.30 -8.61
N LYS A 217 1.15 6.42 -7.30
CA LYS A 217 0.38 7.30 -6.43
C LYS A 217 1.31 8.23 -5.68
N VAL A 218 1.10 9.54 -5.77
CA VAL A 218 2.04 10.55 -5.26
C VAL A 218 1.28 11.65 -4.52
N GLY A 219 1.82 12.10 -3.39
CA GLY A 219 1.32 13.29 -2.72
C GLY A 219 2.09 13.64 -1.45
N TYR A 220 1.62 14.70 -0.80
CA TYR A 220 2.14 15.17 0.48
C TYR A 220 1.27 14.61 1.61
N ILE A 221 1.90 13.90 2.54
CA ILE A 221 1.26 13.47 3.78
C ILE A 221 1.66 14.49 4.85
N PRO A 222 0.71 15.28 5.39
CA PRO A 222 1.01 16.17 6.50
C PRO A 222 1.55 15.37 7.69
N PRO A 223 2.52 15.91 8.45
CA PRO A 223 2.93 15.31 9.71
C PRO A 223 1.69 15.10 10.60
N SER A 224 1.57 13.91 11.17
CA SER A 224 0.55 13.61 12.19
C SER A 224 0.67 14.64 13.31
N GLN A 225 -0.38 15.43 13.52
CA GLN A 225 -0.48 16.36 14.67
C GLN A 225 -0.77 15.59 15.94
#